data_AF-A0A1M7GZ03-F1
#
_entry.id   AF-A0A1M7GZ03-F1
#
_cell.length_a   1.000
_cell.length_b   1.000
_cell.length_c   1.000
_cell.angle_alpha   90.00
_cell.angle_beta   90.00
_cell.angle_gamma   90.00
#
_symmetry.space_group_name_H-M   'P 1'
#
loop_
_entity.id
_entity.type
_entity.pdbx_description
1 polymer ?
#
loop_
_entity_poly.entity_id
_entity_poly.type
_entity_poly.pdbx_seq_one_letter_code
_entity_poly.pdbx_strand_id
1 'polypeptide(L)'
;MESNHNYYVSEKGILVHNDCGLPQLFARVESNIIGGEFKYASGESIEFLAKHNVNGSTLELTEMAFYPKGSVGNEMANTFGNRQMIQSFKVLQNYARENGFTQLRLQFQRAANSSSANPGHVFDQLFKL
;
A
#
# COMPACT_ATOMS: atom_id res chain seq x y z
N MET A 1 -12.84 27.66 -0.12
CA MET A 1 -12.75 26.54 0.83
C MET A 1 -11.27 26.29 1.04
N GLU A 2 -10.73 26.78 2.14
CA GLU A 2 -9.34 26.52 2.51
C GLU A 2 -9.22 25.06 2.93
N SER A 3 -8.40 24.30 2.20
CA SER A 3 -8.02 22.95 2.61
C SER A 3 -7.13 23.10 3.85
N ASN A 4 -7.49 22.44 4.95
CA ASN A 4 -6.64 22.41 6.16
C ASN A 4 -5.59 21.31 5.97
N HIS A 5 -4.34 21.72 5.74
CA HIS A 5 -3.20 20.83 5.60
C HIS A 5 -2.63 20.56 7.00
N ASN A 6 -2.99 19.42 7.60
CA ASN A 6 -2.42 19.00 8.89
C ASN A 6 -1.09 18.29 8.65
N TYR A 7 0.00 18.90 9.12
CA TYR A 7 1.34 18.32 9.12
C TYR A 7 1.59 17.65 10.49
N TYR A 8 1.84 16.35 10.49
CA TYR A 8 2.35 15.65 11.67
C TYR A 8 3.83 15.30 11.46
N VAL A 9 4.70 15.88 12.28
CA VAL A 9 6.14 15.62 12.29
C VAL A 9 6.44 14.59 13.36
N SER A 10 6.93 13.41 12.97
CA SER A 10 7.57 12.47 13.90
C SER A 10 9.09 12.59 13.78
N GLU A 11 9.81 12.31 14.88
CA GLU A 11 11.28 12.43 14.99
C GLU A 11 12.08 11.58 13.97
N LYS A 12 11.40 10.71 13.19
CA LYS A 12 12.02 9.87 12.14
C LYS A 12 11.74 10.31 10.71
N GLY A 13 11.13 11.49 10.51
CA GLY A 13 11.11 12.21 9.23
C GLY A 13 10.61 11.41 8.02
N ILE A 14 9.28 11.28 7.86
CA ILE A 14 8.66 10.96 6.56
C ILE A 14 7.43 11.86 6.40
N LEU A 15 7.44 12.67 5.33
CA LEU A 15 6.33 13.52 4.88
C LEU A 15 5.52 12.75 3.85
N VAL A 16 4.24 12.47 4.13
CA VAL A 16 3.32 11.92 3.12
C VAL A 16 2.53 13.08 2.53
N HIS A 17 2.72 13.37 1.24
CA HIS A 17 1.93 14.38 0.55
C HIS A 17 0.49 13.86 0.37
N ASN A 18 -0.44 14.40 1.17
CA ASN A 18 -1.83 13.98 1.16
C ASN A 18 -2.57 14.64 -0.01
N ASP A 19 -2.39 14.06 -1.20
CA ASP A 19 -3.26 14.33 -2.35
C ASP A 19 -4.71 14.06 -1.88
N CYS A 20 -5.61 15.04 -2.03
CA CYS A 20 -6.82 15.24 -1.19
C CYS A 20 -7.93 14.14 -1.27
N GLY A 21 -7.60 12.93 -1.73
CA GLY A 21 -8.47 11.75 -1.75
C GLY A 21 -7.73 10.40 -1.74
N LEU A 22 -6.42 10.37 -1.43
CA LEU A 22 -5.67 9.13 -1.21
C LEU A 22 -5.72 8.70 0.26
N PRO A 23 -5.64 7.38 0.56
CA PRO A 23 -5.54 6.92 1.94
C PRO A 23 -4.20 7.33 2.56
N GLN A 24 -4.20 7.53 3.88
CA GLN A 24 -2.97 7.76 4.62
C GLN A 24 -2.21 6.45 4.77
N LEU A 25 -0.89 6.47 4.55
CA LEU A 25 -0.01 5.33 4.74
C LEU A 25 0.75 5.43 6.05
N PHE A 26 0.64 4.39 6.87
CA PHE A 26 1.47 4.18 8.05
C PHE A 26 2.31 2.93 7.80
N ALA A 27 3.52 3.10 7.28
CA ALA A 27 4.40 1.99 6.95
C ALA A 27 5.64 1.95 7.85
N ARG A 28 6.11 0.73 8.12
CA ARG A 28 7.34 0.46 8.86
C ARG A 28 8.11 -0.65 8.16
N VAL A 29 9.41 -0.43 7.99
CA VAL A 29 10.33 -1.42 7.45
C VAL A 29 11.09 -2.06 8.61
N GLU A 30 11.11 -3.38 8.65
CA GLU A 30 11.90 -4.18 9.58
C GLU A 30 12.67 -5.24 8.80
N SER A 31 14.00 -5.12 8.79
CA SER A 31 14.88 -5.97 7.97
C SER A 31 14.50 -5.94 6.49
N ASN A 32 14.04 -7.07 5.93
CA ASN A 32 13.63 -7.25 4.55
C ASN A 32 12.10 -7.31 4.39
N ILE A 33 11.35 -6.82 5.38
CA ILE A 33 9.89 -6.81 5.39
C ILE A 33 9.41 -5.37 5.57
N ILE A 34 8.42 -4.96 4.79
CA ILE A 34 7.64 -3.74 5.02
C ILE A 34 6.21 -4.14 5.37
N GLY A 35 5.69 -3.56 6.44
CA GLY A 35 4.30 -3.71 6.84
C GLY A 35 3.69 -2.37 7.19
N GLY A 36 2.37 -2.28 7.13
CA GLY A 36 1.69 -1.05 7.45
C GLY A 36 0.19 -1.07 7.24
N GLU A 37 -0.42 0.08 7.40
CA GLU A 37 -1.85 0.28 7.13
C GLU A 37 -2.12 1.44 6.17
N PHE A 38 -3.10 1.24 5.29
CA PHE A 38 -3.77 2.27 4.52
C PHE A 38 -5.06 2.67 5.24
N LYS A 39 -5.16 3.92 5.67
CA LYS A 39 -6.35 4.46 6.33
C LYS A 39 -7.14 5.34 5.36
N TYR A 40 -8.34 4.90 4.99
CA TYR A 40 -9.21 5.61 4.05
C TYR A 40 -10.06 6.65 4.75
N ALA A 41 -10.43 7.71 4.03
CA ALA A 41 -11.33 8.74 4.56
C ALA A 41 -12.72 8.20 4.94
N SER A 42 -13.14 7.06 4.37
CA SER A 42 -14.36 6.33 4.75
C SER A 42 -14.31 5.71 6.15
N GLY A 43 -13.14 5.70 6.80
CA GLY A 43 -12.90 5.03 8.08
C GLY A 43 -12.43 3.58 7.96
N GLU A 44 -12.49 3.01 6.76
CA GLU A 44 -11.96 1.68 6.46
C GLU A 44 -10.43 1.69 6.55
N SER A 45 -9.84 0.56 6.95
CA SER A 45 -8.38 0.42 7.04
C SER A 45 -7.94 -0.94 6.50
N ILE A 46 -6.83 -0.94 5.78
CA ILE A 46 -6.26 -2.14 5.17
C ILE A 46 -4.82 -2.27 5.60
N GLU A 47 -4.50 -3.40 6.20
CA GLU A 47 -3.14 -3.77 6.55
C GLU A 47 -2.48 -4.44 5.35
N PHE A 48 -1.19 -4.22 5.19
CA PHE A 48 -0.38 -4.91 4.21
C PHE A 48 0.93 -5.38 4.82
N LEU A 49 1.48 -6.43 4.20
CA LEU A 49 2.80 -6.94 4.47
C LEU A 49 3.44 -7.31 3.14
N ALA A 50 4.73 -7.00 2.95
CA ALA A 50 5.48 -7.35 1.74
C ALA A 50 6.95 -7.57 2.07
N LYS A 51 7.64 -8.35 1.24
CA LYS A 51 9.10 -8.32 1.18
C LYS A 51 9.55 -6.98 0.61
N HIS A 52 10.50 -6.37 1.29
CA HIS A 52 11.09 -5.08 0.96
C HIS A 52 12.52 -5.29 0.49
N ASN A 53 12.75 -5.11 -0.81
CA ASN A 53 14.07 -5.17 -1.42
C ASN A 53 14.39 -3.88 -2.16
N VAL A 54 15.67 -3.49 -2.12
CA VAL A 54 16.19 -2.35 -2.88
C VAL A 54 17.17 -2.88 -3.92
N ASN A 55 16.93 -2.57 -5.19
CA ASN A 55 17.80 -2.93 -6.30
C ASN A 55 18.15 -1.68 -7.10
N GLY A 56 19.28 -1.05 -6.78
CA GLY A 56 19.68 0.22 -7.39
C GLY A 56 18.65 1.32 -7.12
N SER A 57 18.04 1.86 -8.19
CA SER A 57 17.00 2.89 -8.10
C SER A 57 15.57 2.33 -8.02
N THR A 58 15.43 1.02 -7.84
CA THR A 58 14.14 0.32 -7.81
C THR A 58 13.81 -0.15 -6.40
N LEU A 59 12.64 0.24 -5.92
CA LEU A 59 12.02 -0.39 -4.77
C LEU A 59 11.20 -1.59 -5.23
N GLU A 60 11.46 -2.77 -4.67
CA GLU A 60 10.68 -3.97 -4.93
C GLU A 60 9.88 -4.36 -3.69
N LEU A 61 8.55 -4.32 -3.84
CA LEU A 61 7.62 -4.83 -2.83
C LEU A 61 6.98 -6.11 -3.36
N THR A 62 7.54 -7.25 -2.96
CA THR A 62 7.16 -8.58 -3.45
C THR A 62 6.50 -9.42 -2.37
N GLU A 63 5.86 -10.52 -2.77
CA GLU A 63 5.09 -11.39 -1.85
C GLU A 63 4.10 -10.58 -1.00
N MET A 64 3.53 -9.52 -1.60
CA MET A 64 2.69 -8.60 -0.88
C MET A 64 1.32 -9.24 -0.61
N ALA A 65 0.81 -9.02 0.59
CA ALA A 65 -0.50 -9.44 1.02
C ALA A 65 -1.26 -8.26 1.63
N PHE A 66 -2.59 -8.26 1.44
CA PHE A 66 -3.50 -7.24 1.95
C PHE A 66 -4.58 -7.90 2.79
N TYR A 67 -4.91 -7.27 3.93
CA TYR A 67 -5.92 -7.78 4.87
C TYR A 67 -6.77 -6.61 5.38
N PRO A 68 -8.12 -6.72 5.38
CA PRO A 68 -8.94 -5.70 6.03
C PRO A 68 -8.70 -5.76 7.54
N LYS A 69 -8.44 -4.61 8.16
CA LYS A 69 -8.17 -4.52 9.60
C LYS A 69 -9.38 -5.03 10.40
N GLY A 70 -9.15 -5.98 11.31
CA GLY A 70 -10.20 -6.54 12.17
C GLY A 70 -10.99 -7.71 11.57
N SER A 71 -10.56 -8.27 10.43
CA SER A 71 -11.18 -9.49 9.86
C SER A 71 -10.80 -10.71 10.68
N VAL A 72 -11.79 -11.50 11.12
CA VAL A 72 -11.59 -12.80 11.79
C VAL A 72 -11.80 -13.91 10.77
N GLY A 73 -10.76 -14.72 10.55
CA GLY A 73 -10.74 -15.73 9.50
C GLY A 73 -10.30 -15.15 8.16
N ASN A 74 -9.57 -15.94 7.37
CA ASN A 74 -9.02 -15.62 6.04
C ASN A 74 -10.11 -15.37 4.96
N GLU A 75 -11.26 -14.86 5.37
CA GLU A 75 -12.35 -14.44 4.51
C GLU A 75 -12.10 -12.97 4.16
N MET A 76 -11.47 -12.78 3.00
CA MET A 76 -11.48 -11.49 2.32
C MET A 76 -12.92 -11.27 1.86
N ALA A 77 -13.78 -10.79 2.77
CA ALA A 77 -15.05 -10.21 2.35
C ALA A 77 -14.73 -9.21 1.25
N ASN A 78 -15.55 -9.17 0.20
CA ASN A 78 -15.34 -8.35 -1.01
C ASN A 78 -15.45 -6.83 -0.74
N THR A 79 -15.05 -6.38 0.45
CA THR A 79 -14.96 -4.99 0.89
C THR A 79 -13.78 -4.26 0.25
N PHE A 80 -12.78 -4.99 -0.27
CA PHE A 80 -11.66 -4.38 -0.99
C PHE A 80 -11.94 -4.25 -2.49
N GLY A 81 -12.61 -3.15 -2.84
CA GLY A 81 -12.91 -2.81 -4.22
C GLY A 81 -11.66 -2.44 -5.04
N ASN A 82 -11.79 -2.52 -6.37
CA ASN A 82 -10.74 -2.15 -7.32
C ASN A 82 -10.24 -0.71 -7.11
N ARG A 83 -11.15 0.22 -6.76
CA ARG A 83 -10.81 1.62 -6.50
C ARG A 83 -9.83 1.76 -5.32
N GLN A 84 -10.12 1.10 -4.20
CA GLN A 84 -9.28 1.16 -3.01
C GLN A 84 -7.89 0.58 -3.29
N MET A 85 -7.83 -0.51 -4.07
CA MET A 85 -6.56 -1.11 -4.50
C MET A 85 -5.72 -0.15 -5.35
N ILE A 86 -6.33 0.50 -6.35
CA ILE A 86 -5.66 1.50 -7.19
C ILE A 86 -5.14 2.66 -6.33
N GLN A 87 -5.91 3.11 -5.34
CA GLN A 87 -5.48 4.15 -4.42
C GLN A 87 -4.29 3.70 -3.58
N SER A 88 -4.28 2.47 -3.05
CA SER A 88 -3.12 1.92 -2.33
C SER A 88 -1.86 1.90 -3.21
N PHE A 89 -1.97 1.50 -4.48
CA PHE A 89 -0.82 1.50 -5.39
C PHE A 89 -0.28 2.89 -5.64
N LYS A 90 -1.15 3.90 -5.81
CA LYS A 90 -0.71 5.30 -5.95
C LYS A 90 0.04 5.77 -4.71
N VAL A 91 -0.43 5.40 -3.52
CA VAL A 91 0.23 5.75 -2.26
C VAL A 91 1.58 5.06 -2.13
N LEU A 92 1.71 3.79 -2.53
CA LEU A 92 3.00 3.10 -2.57
C LEU A 92 3.96 3.70 -3.60
N GLN A 93 3.46 4.18 -4.75
CA GLN A 93 4.26 4.93 -5.72
C GLN A 93 4.76 6.26 -5.13
N ASN A 94 3.91 7.00 -4.41
CA ASN A 94 4.32 8.23 -3.72
C ASN A 94 5.38 7.94 -2.67
N TYR A 95 5.17 6.92 -1.84
CA TYR A 95 6.15 6.46 -0.86
C TYR A 95 7.50 6.17 -1.53
N ALA A 96 7.50 5.44 -2.65
CA ALA A 96 8.74 5.13 -3.37
C ALA A 96 9.44 6.40 -3.91
N ARG A 97 8.69 7.35 -4.49
CA ARG A 97 9.23 8.64 -4.94
C ARG A 97 9.84 9.45 -3.80
N GLU A 98 9.12 9.55 -2.70
CA GLU A 98 9.52 10.30 -1.51
C GLU A 98 10.79 9.71 -0.87
N ASN A 99 11.05 8.41 -1.07
CA ASN A 99 12.27 7.72 -0.64
C ASN A 99 13.37 7.68 -1.74
N GLY A 100 13.23 8.44 -2.83
CA GLY A 100 14.29 8.63 -3.84
C GLY A 100 14.37 7.55 -4.92
N PHE A 101 13.39 6.65 -5.01
CA PHE A 101 13.34 5.63 -6.06
C PHE A 101 12.76 6.19 -7.36
N THR A 102 13.21 5.67 -8.49
CA THR A 102 12.70 6.02 -9.84
C THR A 102 11.78 4.94 -10.41
N GLN A 103 11.78 3.77 -9.78
CA GLN A 103 10.95 2.64 -10.15
C GLN A 103 10.39 1.94 -8.91
N LEU A 104 9.18 1.40 -9.05
CA LEU A 104 8.53 0.57 -8.03
C LEU A 104 8.04 -0.71 -8.69
N ARG A 105 8.48 -1.87 -8.19
CA ARG A 105 7.87 -3.15 -8.53
C ARG A 105 6.88 -3.53 -7.44
N LEU A 106 5.64 -3.83 -7.82
CA LEU A 106 4.64 -4.41 -6.94
C LEU A 106 4.33 -5.83 -7.41
N GLN A 107 4.50 -6.80 -6.51
CA GLN A 107 4.13 -8.18 -6.77
C GLN A 107 3.26 -8.73 -5.62
N PHE A 108 2.05 -9.17 -5.94
CA PHE A 108 1.15 -9.84 -5.00
C PHE A 108 0.34 -10.93 -5.71
N GLN A 109 -0.14 -11.89 -4.93
CA GLN A 109 -1.09 -12.89 -5.40
C GLN A 109 -2.45 -12.65 -4.75
N ARG A 110 -3.51 -12.62 -5.56
CA ARG A 110 -4.87 -12.62 -5.00
C ARG A 110 -5.12 -13.96 -4.30
N ALA A 111 -5.74 -13.92 -3.12
CA ALA A 111 -6.10 -15.14 -2.40
C ALA A 111 -6.89 -16.09 -3.31
N ALA A 112 -6.54 -17.37 -3.32
CA ALA A 112 -7.16 -18.38 -4.19
C ALA A 112 -8.66 -18.58 -3.90
N ASN A 113 -9.09 -18.31 -2.67
CA ASN A 113 -10.48 -18.35 -2.21
C ASN A 113 -11.20 -16.99 -2.26
N SER A 114 -10.62 -15.98 -2.92
CA SER A 114 -11.24 -14.66 -3.04
C SER A 114 -12.52 -14.72 -3.88
N SER A 115 -13.53 -13.92 -3.52
CA SER A 115 -14.74 -13.70 -4.32
C SER A 115 -14.54 -12.65 -5.43
N SER A 116 -13.29 -12.28 -5.74
CA SER A 116 -12.92 -11.40 -6.85
C SER A 116 -13.09 -12.09 -8.21
N ALA A 117 -13.20 -11.32 -9.28
CA ALA A 117 -13.35 -11.84 -10.65
C ALA A 117 -12.19 -12.76 -11.10
N ASN A 118 -10.98 -12.63 -10.52
CA ASN A 118 -9.80 -13.43 -10.86
C ASN A 118 -9.03 -13.91 -9.60
N PRO A 119 -9.54 -14.93 -8.87
CA PRO A 119 -8.85 -15.49 -7.71
C PRO A 119 -7.53 -16.16 -8.11
N GLY A 120 -6.53 -16.16 -7.23
CA GLY A 120 -5.23 -16.80 -7.48
C GLY A 120 -4.32 -16.08 -8.49
N HIS A 121 -4.80 -15.03 -9.17
CA HIS A 121 -4.02 -14.27 -10.15
C HIS A 121 -2.84 -13.55 -9.49
N VAL A 122 -1.65 -13.71 -10.08
CA VAL A 122 -0.44 -12.98 -9.69
C VAL A 122 -0.42 -11.64 -10.42
N PHE A 123 -0.43 -10.57 -9.66
CA PHE A 123 -0.10 -9.25 -10.16
C PHE A 123 1.40 -9.03 -9.96
N ASP A 124 2.11 -8.69 -11.04
CA ASP A 124 3.52 -8.32 -11.01
C ASP A 124 3.72 -7.17 -12.01
N GLN A 125 3.97 -5.97 -11.49
CA GLN A 125 4.06 -4.78 -12.32
C GLN A 125 5.21 -3.87 -11.86
N LEU A 126 6.01 -3.44 -12.84
CA LEU A 126 7.04 -2.42 -12.67
C LEU A 126 6.49 -1.06 -13.11
N PHE A 127 6.39 -0.13 -12.17
CA PHE A 127 5.99 1.25 -12.39
C PHE A 127 7.22 2.12 -12.53
N LYS A 128 7.23 2.97 -13.55
CA LYS A 128 8.10 4.14 -13.60
C LYS A 128 7.44 5.25 -12.76
N LEU A 129 8.20 5.83 -11.84
CA LEU A 129 7.69 6.77 -10.85
C LEU A 129 7.73 8.22 -11.35
#